data_AF-A0A420PMY6-F1
#
_entry.id   AF-A0A420PMY6-F1
#
_cell.length_a   1.000
_cell.length_b   1.000
_cell.length_c   1.000
_cell.angle_alpha   90.00
_cell.angle_beta   90.00
_cell.angle_gamma   90.00
#
_symmetry.space_group_name_H-M   'P 1'
#
loop_
_entity.id
_entity.type
_entity.pdbx_description
1 polymer ?
#
loop_
_entity_poly.entity_id
_entity_poly.type
_entity_poly.pdbx_seq_one_letter_code
_entity_poly.pdbx_strand_id
1 'polypeptide(L)'
;MARIAEGLPRAGSTTTITTQRKKKPIEAKALTTEVQMLAGADVWGRAAFGRSWLRSLVGASPLFLAPMASISIFITLAEYEGSLSLFADAVKKHGFWTICAQYGPHLTTKGIAAVICWVGIQALLYCLLPGEQHQGQLTPAGYLLNYKINGLSAWIVTHLLYGVLSWLGILDPGFIPRNWSSLIGAMNLAGFVISALALVKAYVMPTHPEDRKFSGSFLYDFFMGIELNPRLGENFDLKLFSNGRAGMMVWTLM
;
A
#
# COMPACT_ATOMS: atom_id res chain seq x y z
N MET A 1 -76.41 -70.71 -20.05
CA MET A 1 -76.95 -69.38 -19.72
C MET A 1 -75.79 -68.42 -19.50
N ALA A 2 -75.87 -67.25 -20.12
CA ALA A 2 -74.78 -66.30 -20.37
C ALA A 2 -74.17 -65.65 -19.12
N ARG A 3 -72.89 -65.25 -19.22
CA ARG A 3 -72.43 -63.90 -18.83
C ARG A 3 -71.06 -63.55 -19.43
N ILE A 4 -70.99 -62.30 -19.88
CA ILE A 4 -69.94 -61.57 -20.59
C ILE A 4 -69.05 -60.84 -19.56
N ALA A 5 -67.75 -60.72 -19.85
CA ALA A 5 -66.87 -59.60 -19.45
C ALA A 5 -65.63 -59.66 -20.38
N GLU A 6 -65.50 -58.82 -21.41
CA GLU A 6 -64.89 -57.45 -21.37
C GLU A 6 -63.53 -57.47 -20.65
N GLY A 7 -62.38 -57.13 -21.23
CA GLY A 7 -62.00 -56.35 -22.40
C GLY A 7 -60.71 -55.61 -22.01
N LEU A 8 -59.55 -56.03 -22.53
CA LEU A 8 -58.23 -55.42 -22.20
C LEU A 8 -58.14 -53.97 -22.72
N PRO A 9 -57.72 -52.99 -21.90
CA PRO A 9 -57.34 -51.68 -22.40
C PRO A 9 -55.87 -51.63 -22.87
N ARG A 10 -55.70 -50.87 -23.95
CA ARG A 10 -54.52 -50.74 -24.82
C ARG A 10 -53.36 -49.95 -24.17
N ALA A 11 -52.15 -50.25 -24.64
CA ALA A 11 -50.90 -49.58 -24.30
C ALA A 11 -50.93 -48.08 -24.60
N GLY A 12 -50.63 -47.27 -23.57
CA GLY A 12 -50.50 -45.81 -23.67
C GLY A 12 -49.07 -45.40 -24.03
N SER A 13 -48.96 -44.51 -25.00
CA SER A 13 -47.76 -43.88 -25.53
C SER A 13 -46.98 -43.06 -24.50
N THR A 14 -45.65 -43.22 -24.50
CA THR A 14 -44.67 -42.40 -23.78
C THR A 14 -44.71 -40.94 -24.25
N THR A 15 -44.96 -40.01 -23.33
CA THR A 15 -44.78 -38.57 -23.56
C THR A 15 -43.73 -38.04 -22.58
N THR A 16 -42.52 -37.78 -23.09
CA THR A 16 -41.44 -37.11 -22.36
C THR A 16 -41.78 -35.63 -22.20
N ILE A 17 -42.16 -35.22 -20.99
CA ILE A 17 -42.39 -33.81 -20.65
C ILE A 17 -41.03 -33.12 -20.52
N THR A 18 -40.62 -32.41 -21.57
CA THR A 18 -39.47 -31.50 -21.51
C THR A 18 -39.95 -30.18 -20.91
N THR A 19 -39.80 -30.02 -19.60
CA THR A 19 -40.09 -28.74 -18.93
C THR A 19 -39.03 -27.71 -19.34
N GLN A 20 -39.33 -26.90 -20.35
CA GLN A 20 -38.58 -25.68 -20.67
C GLN A 20 -38.58 -24.76 -19.44
N ARG A 21 -37.44 -24.68 -18.74
CA ARG A 21 -37.24 -23.75 -17.63
C ARG A 21 -37.29 -22.33 -18.20
N LYS A 22 -38.45 -21.67 -18.12
CA LYS A 22 -38.63 -20.24 -18.46
C LYS A 22 -37.52 -19.44 -17.76
N LYS A 23 -36.54 -18.94 -18.52
CA LYS A 23 -35.69 -17.84 -18.06
C LYS A 23 -36.62 -16.65 -17.83
N LYS A 24 -36.93 -16.36 -16.56
CA LYS A 24 -37.57 -15.10 -16.19
C LYS A 24 -36.70 -13.97 -16.78
N PRO A 25 -37.29 -12.97 -17.46
CA PRO A 25 -36.53 -11.78 -17.81
C PRO A 25 -36.01 -11.21 -16.49
N ILE A 26 -34.70 -11.04 -16.37
CA ILE A 26 -34.11 -10.27 -15.26
C ILE A 26 -34.76 -8.90 -15.40
N GLU A 27 -35.72 -8.60 -14.52
CA GLU A 27 -36.50 -7.39 -14.59
C GLU A 27 -35.52 -6.22 -14.63
N ALA A 28 -35.68 -5.30 -15.59
CA ALA A 28 -34.83 -4.11 -15.68
C ALA A 28 -34.74 -3.35 -14.35
N LYS A 29 -35.78 -3.51 -13.49
CA LYS A 29 -35.85 -3.04 -12.11
C LYS A 29 -34.85 -3.71 -11.16
N ALA A 30 -34.60 -5.02 -11.30
CA ALA A 30 -33.58 -5.74 -10.53
C ALA A 30 -32.18 -5.30 -10.95
N LEU A 31 -31.93 -5.12 -12.26
CA LEU A 31 -30.67 -4.59 -12.76
C LEU A 31 -30.45 -3.13 -12.37
N THR A 32 -31.49 -2.28 -12.42
CA THR A 32 -31.41 -0.90 -11.91
C THR A 32 -31.26 -0.85 -10.40
N THR A 33 -31.86 -1.79 -9.65
CA THR A 33 -31.67 -1.89 -8.20
C THR A 33 -30.26 -2.35 -7.86
N GLU A 34 -29.66 -3.29 -8.61
CA GLU A 34 -28.24 -3.66 -8.49
C GLU A 34 -27.32 -2.47 -8.82
N VAL A 35 -27.58 -1.77 -9.93
CA VAL A 35 -26.81 -0.58 -10.34
C VAL A 35 -26.99 0.57 -9.34
N GLN A 36 -28.15 0.71 -8.72
CA GLN A 36 -28.45 1.74 -7.73
C GLN A 36 -27.95 1.39 -6.33
N MET A 37 -27.85 0.10 -5.99
CA MET A 37 -27.13 -0.40 -4.82
C MET A 37 -25.61 -0.27 -4.98
N LEU A 38 -25.06 -0.49 -6.17
CA LEU A 38 -23.66 -0.19 -6.51
C LEU A 38 -23.37 1.32 -6.47
N ALA A 39 -24.33 2.15 -6.92
CA ALA A 39 -24.24 3.61 -6.83
C ALA A 39 -24.44 4.15 -5.39
N GLY A 40 -25.07 3.36 -4.52
CA GLY A 40 -25.33 3.66 -3.12
C GLY A 40 -24.43 2.89 -2.14
N ALA A 41 -23.38 2.21 -2.63
CA ALA A 41 -22.40 1.60 -1.75
C ALA A 41 -21.75 2.72 -0.92
N ASP A 42 -21.96 2.67 0.39
CA ASP A 42 -21.42 3.65 1.33
C ASP A 42 -19.95 3.91 1.01
N VAL A 43 -19.71 5.12 0.50
CA VAL A 43 -18.41 5.52 -0.02
C VAL A 43 -17.49 5.75 1.18
N TRP A 44 -16.88 4.68 1.67
CA TRP A 44 -16.06 4.71 2.87
C TRP A 44 -14.80 5.57 2.69
N GLY A 45 -14.45 6.37 3.71
CA GLY A 45 -13.13 6.97 3.88
C GLY A 45 -12.67 8.10 2.93
N ARG A 46 -13.39 8.42 1.84
CA ARG A 46 -13.11 9.59 0.96
C ARG A 46 -14.36 10.05 0.20
N ALA A 47 -14.53 11.33 -0.11
CA ALA A 47 -15.57 11.75 -1.06
C ALA A 47 -15.26 11.17 -2.46
N ALA A 48 -16.15 10.34 -3.02
CA ALA A 48 -16.02 9.85 -4.40
C ALA A 48 -16.77 10.79 -5.35
N PHE A 49 -16.13 11.04 -6.50
CA PHE A 49 -16.63 11.82 -7.64
C PHE A 49 -16.87 13.33 -7.37
N GLY A 50 -16.47 14.19 -8.30
CA GLY A 50 -16.72 15.64 -8.24
C GLY A 50 -15.73 16.49 -7.43
N ARG A 51 -14.56 15.95 -7.04
CA ARG A 51 -13.52 16.75 -6.36
C ARG A 51 -12.90 17.74 -7.34
N SER A 52 -12.91 19.03 -6.99
CA SER A 52 -12.26 20.04 -7.82
C SER A 52 -10.75 19.80 -7.91
N TRP A 53 -10.15 20.13 -9.05
CA TRP A 53 -8.70 20.00 -9.29
C TRP A 53 -7.87 20.67 -8.19
N LEU A 54 -8.32 21.84 -7.71
CA LEU A 54 -7.66 22.59 -6.64
C LEU A 54 -7.67 21.83 -5.30
N ARG A 55 -8.80 21.20 -4.93
CA ARG A 55 -8.88 20.39 -3.69
C ARG A 55 -8.01 19.14 -3.76
N SER A 56 -7.88 18.55 -4.94
CA SER A 56 -6.99 17.41 -5.17
C SER A 56 -5.52 17.84 -5.09
N LEU A 57 -5.16 19.00 -5.67
CA LEU A 57 -3.82 19.57 -5.58
C LEU A 57 -3.44 19.87 -4.12
N VAL A 58 -4.29 20.58 -3.38
CA VAL A 58 -4.06 20.89 -1.96
C VAL A 58 -3.97 19.60 -1.15
N GLY A 59 -4.87 18.64 -1.41
CA GLY A 59 -4.85 17.34 -0.73
C GLY A 59 -3.61 16.50 -1.02
N ALA A 60 -2.98 16.68 -2.18
CA ALA A 60 -1.74 16.00 -2.57
C ALA A 60 -0.47 16.82 -2.28
N SER A 61 -0.60 18.04 -1.74
CA SER A 61 0.54 18.89 -1.39
C SER A 61 1.59 18.24 -0.48
N PRO A 62 1.25 17.33 0.47
CA PRO A 62 2.28 16.67 1.29
C PRO A 62 3.27 15.84 0.49
N LEU A 63 2.91 15.42 -0.74
CA LEU A 63 3.82 14.71 -1.64
C LEU A 63 5.10 15.50 -1.93
N PHE A 64 4.99 16.83 -2.00
CA PHE A 64 6.11 17.73 -2.24
C PHE A 64 6.65 18.31 -0.93
N LEU A 65 5.75 18.69 -0.01
CA LEU A 65 6.13 19.34 1.22
C LEU A 65 6.90 18.42 2.17
N ALA A 66 6.57 17.13 2.24
CA ALA A 66 7.25 16.18 3.13
C ALA A 66 8.75 15.98 2.77
N PRO A 67 9.12 15.65 1.51
CA PRO A 67 10.55 15.54 1.16
C PRO A 67 11.27 16.89 1.25
N MET A 68 10.61 18.00 0.89
CA MET A 68 11.20 19.33 1.05
C MET A 68 11.46 19.68 2.51
N ALA A 69 10.53 19.36 3.42
CA ALA A 69 10.70 19.56 4.85
C ALA A 69 11.81 18.67 5.41
N SER A 70 11.86 17.39 5.01
CA SER A 70 12.94 16.46 5.39
C SER A 70 14.32 17.00 4.98
N ILE A 71 14.46 17.47 3.74
CA ILE A 71 15.70 18.07 3.24
C ILE A 71 16.02 19.38 3.97
N SER A 72 15.03 20.22 4.23
CA SER A 72 15.22 21.49 4.93
C SER A 72 15.69 21.28 6.36
N ILE A 73 15.07 20.34 7.09
CA ILE A 73 15.49 19.97 8.45
C ILE A 73 16.91 19.41 8.45
N PHE A 74 17.22 18.53 7.49
CA PHE A 74 18.59 18.01 7.33
C PHE A 74 19.62 19.12 7.15
N ILE A 75 19.39 20.03 6.20
CA ILE A 75 20.31 21.15 5.92
C ILE A 75 20.42 22.07 7.15
N THR A 76 19.30 22.33 7.83
CA THR A 76 19.28 23.18 9.02
C THR A 76 20.14 22.59 10.14
N LEU A 77 20.03 21.28 10.37
CA LEU A 77 20.82 20.57 11.38
C LEU A 77 22.30 20.47 11.01
N ALA A 78 22.62 20.30 9.72
CA ALA A 78 23.99 20.10 9.26
C ALA A 78 24.79 21.41 9.14
N GLU A 79 24.17 22.48 8.62
CA GLU A 79 24.89 23.69 8.17
C GLU A 79 24.52 24.96 8.94
N TYR A 80 23.39 24.96 9.66
CA TYR A 80 22.85 26.14 10.34
C TYR A 80 22.69 25.94 11.85
N GLU A 81 23.49 25.04 12.44
CA GLU A 81 23.51 24.77 13.89
C GLU A 81 22.14 24.39 14.48
N GLY A 82 21.23 23.87 13.64
CA GLY A 82 19.85 23.58 14.03
C GLY A 82 18.93 24.80 14.11
N SER A 83 19.39 25.99 13.71
CA SER A 83 18.60 27.23 13.72
C SER A 83 17.78 27.41 12.45
N LEU A 84 16.45 27.27 12.58
CA LEU A 84 15.51 27.50 11.49
C LEU A 84 15.50 28.97 11.01
N SER A 85 15.83 29.93 11.87
CA SER A 85 15.86 31.35 11.49
C SER A 85 17.05 31.65 10.57
N LEU A 86 18.24 31.11 10.89
CA LEU A 86 19.42 31.27 10.03
C LEU A 86 19.22 30.61 8.67
N PHE A 87 18.62 29.42 8.64
CA PHE A 87 18.24 28.77 7.39
C PHE A 87 17.24 29.62 6.59
N ALA A 88 16.20 30.17 7.24
CA ALA A 88 15.22 31.02 6.57
C ALA A 88 15.84 32.31 6.00
N ASP A 89 16.76 32.94 6.73
CA ASP A 89 17.50 34.12 6.26
C ASP A 89 18.39 33.78 5.06
N ALA A 90 19.07 32.64 5.08
CA ALA A 90 19.85 32.16 3.96
C ALA A 90 18.96 31.87 2.73
N VAL A 91 17.82 31.20 2.92
CA VAL A 91 16.84 30.92 1.85
C VAL A 91 16.33 32.22 1.23
N LYS A 92 16.07 33.24 2.04
CA LYS A 92 15.64 34.56 1.57
C LYS A 92 16.73 35.26 0.75
N LYS A 93 18.00 35.09 1.12
CA LYS A 93 19.14 35.76 0.46
C LYS A 93 19.63 35.06 -0.81
N HIS A 94 19.69 33.73 -0.79
CA HIS A 94 20.33 32.92 -1.84
C HIS A 94 19.34 32.07 -2.65
N GLY A 95 18.10 31.93 -2.17
CA GLY A 95 17.08 31.08 -2.77
C GLY A 95 17.16 29.62 -2.29
N PHE A 96 15.99 29.00 -2.12
CA PHE A 96 15.86 27.63 -1.62
C PHE A 96 16.61 26.61 -2.50
N TRP A 97 16.45 26.68 -3.82
CA TRP A 97 17.04 25.73 -4.75
C TRP A 97 18.57 25.79 -4.78
N THR A 98 19.15 26.99 -4.63
CA THR A 98 20.60 27.18 -4.53
C THR A 98 21.14 26.49 -3.28
N ILE A 99 20.46 26.66 -2.15
CA ILE A 99 20.84 26.01 -0.88
C ILE A 99 20.71 24.49 -0.99
N CYS A 100 19.61 23.98 -1.56
CA CYS A 100 19.46 22.54 -1.77
C CYS A 100 20.49 21.97 -2.75
N ALA A 101 20.89 22.71 -3.78
CA ALA A 101 21.92 22.27 -4.72
C ALA A 101 23.31 22.19 -4.05
N GLN A 102 23.58 23.10 -3.12
CA GLN A 102 24.87 23.18 -2.43
C GLN A 102 24.98 22.23 -1.24
N TYR A 103 23.92 22.12 -0.43
CA TYR A 103 23.93 21.42 0.87
C TYR A 103 22.95 20.26 0.95
N GLY A 104 22.20 19.98 -0.12
CA GLY A 104 21.19 18.92 -0.12
C GLY A 104 21.80 17.50 -0.08
N PRO A 105 20.92 16.48 -0.03
CA PRO A 105 21.33 15.09 -0.04
C PRO A 105 22.22 14.72 -1.25
N HIS A 106 23.43 14.24 -0.98
CA HIS A 106 24.31 13.69 -2.01
C HIS A 106 24.11 12.18 -2.09
N LEU A 107 23.48 11.72 -3.17
CA LEU A 107 23.27 10.29 -3.41
C LEU A 107 24.59 9.60 -3.73
N THR A 108 24.98 8.67 -2.86
CA THR A 108 26.12 7.78 -3.06
C THR A 108 25.62 6.38 -3.36
N THR A 109 26.41 5.60 -4.11
CA THR A 109 26.14 4.17 -4.34
C THR A 109 26.07 3.40 -3.03
N LYS A 110 26.91 3.74 -2.04
CA LYS A 110 26.89 3.13 -0.70
C LYS A 110 25.56 3.35 0.01
N GLY A 111 25.05 4.58 0.05
CA GLY A 111 23.79 4.88 0.72
C GLY A 111 22.57 4.27 0.01
N ILE A 112 22.56 4.27 -1.33
CA ILE A 112 21.51 3.59 -2.10
C ILE A 112 21.54 2.08 -1.84
N ALA A 113 22.71 1.45 -1.91
CA ALA A 113 22.88 0.04 -1.61
C ALA A 113 22.45 -0.29 -0.17
N ALA A 114 22.77 0.56 0.80
CA ALA A 114 22.35 0.39 2.19
C ALA A 114 20.82 0.41 2.34
N VAL A 115 20.11 1.34 1.67
CA VAL A 115 18.63 1.38 1.70
C VAL A 115 18.03 0.15 1.02
N ILE A 116 18.58 -0.30 -0.12
CA ILE A 116 18.12 -1.52 -0.81
C ILE A 116 18.33 -2.75 0.09
N CYS A 117 19.52 -2.91 0.67
CA CYS A 117 19.83 -3.99 1.58
C CYS A 117 18.92 -3.96 2.82
N TRP A 118 18.68 -2.78 3.37
CA TRP A 118 17.78 -2.60 4.50
C TRP A 118 16.36 -3.06 4.19
N VAL A 119 15.75 -2.54 3.12
CA VAL A 119 14.40 -2.93 2.69
C VAL A 119 14.34 -4.42 2.37
N GLY A 120 15.37 -4.96 1.71
CA GLY A 120 15.49 -6.39 1.39
C GLY A 120 15.56 -7.29 2.63
N ILE A 121 16.42 -6.98 3.59
CA ILE A 121 16.53 -7.73 4.86
C ILE A 121 15.21 -7.69 5.61
N GLN A 122 14.59 -6.51 5.74
CA GLN A 122 13.30 -6.40 6.42
C GLN A 122 12.20 -7.18 5.69
N ALA A 123 12.19 -7.20 4.35
CA ALA A 123 11.24 -7.98 3.57
C ALA A 123 11.46 -9.49 3.75
N LEU A 124 12.72 -9.94 3.78
CA LEU A 124 13.08 -11.33 4.07
C LEU A 124 12.61 -11.73 5.47
N LEU A 125 12.89 -10.92 6.50
CA LEU A 125 12.43 -11.21 7.87
C LEU A 125 10.91 -11.23 7.96
N TYR A 126 10.22 -10.31 7.29
CA TYR A 126 8.77 -10.28 7.24
C TYR A 126 8.20 -11.59 6.66
N CYS A 127 8.78 -12.09 5.56
CA CYS A 127 8.36 -13.33 4.91
C CYS A 127 8.76 -14.59 5.66
N LEU A 128 9.99 -14.67 6.18
CA LEU A 128 10.59 -15.92 6.66
C LEU A 128 10.37 -16.17 8.14
N LEU A 129 10.28 -15.13 8.98
CA LEU A 129 10.13 -15.35 10.41
C LEU A 129 8.78 -15.98 10.74
N PRO A 130 8.73 -16.98 11.63
CA PRO A 130 7.48 -17.49 12.15
C PRO A 130 6.77 -16.42 12.97
N GLY A 131 5.44 -16.49 13.01
CA GLY A 131 4.61 -15.56 13.75
C GLY A 131 3.17 -16.04 13.78
N GLU A 132 2.43 -15.58 14.78
CA GLU A 132 1.03 -15.94 14.94
C GLU A 132 0.17 -15.24 13.89
N GLN A 133 -0.81 -15.96 13.35
CA GLN A 133 -1.76 -15.43 12.39
C GLN A 133 -2.89 -14.74 13.13
N HIS A 134 -3.11 -13.48 12.82
CA HIS A 134 -4.19 -12.66 13.39
C HIS A 134 -5.09 -12.11 12.28
N GLN A 135 -6.38 -12.03 12.56
CA GLN A 135 -7.34 -11.41 11.67
C GLN A 135 -7.33 -9.90 11.88
N GLY A 136 -7.29 -9.16 10.77
CA GLY A 136 -7.45 -7.71 10.75
C GLY A 136 -8.91 -7.29 10.84
N GLN A 137 -9.14 -6.01 10.52
CA GLN A 137 -10.50 -5.48 10.38
C GLN A 137 -11.10 -5.92 9.04
N LEU A 138 -12.43 -6.04 8.99
CA LEU A 138 -13.13 -6.21 7.71
C LEU A 138 -12.82 -5.02 6.80
N THR A 139 -12.48 -5.31 5.56
CA THR A 139 -12.44 -4.28 4.54
C THR A 139 -13.86 -3.84 4.18
N PRO A 140 -14.02 -2.68 3.55
CA PRO A 140 -15.33 -2.19 3.13
C PRO A 140 -16.03 -3.06 2.09
N ALA A 141 -15.28 -3.78 1.25
CA ALA A 141 -15.83 -4.84 0.40
C ALA A 141 -16.09 -6.16 1.15
N GLY A 142 -15.88 -6.21 2.47
CA GLY A 142 -16.20 -7.33 3.34
C GLY A 142 -15.09 -8.38 3.51
N TYR A 143 -13.86 -8.11 3.05
CA TYR A 143 -12.76 -9.07 3.17
C TYR A 143 -12.15 -9.06 4.56
N LEU A 144 -11.98 -10.23 5.17
CA LEU A 144 -11.27 -10.38 6.43
C LEU A 144 -9.84 -10.84 6.17
N LEU A 145 -8.90 -9.92 6.39
CA LEU A 145 -7.51 -10.10 6.02
C LEU A 145 -6.69 -10.72 7.15
N ASN A 146 -5.97 -11.82 6.86
CA ASN A 146 -5.04 -12.44 7.81
C ASN A 146 -3.66 -11.78 7.74
N TYR A 147 -3.01 -11.65 8.90
CA TYR A 147 -1.69 -11.06 9.07
C TYR A 147 -0.81 -11.94 9.96
N LYS A 148 0.40 -12.23 9.47
CA LYS A 148 1.43 -12.87 10.28
C LYS A 148 2.13 -11.83 11.16
N ILE A 149 1.93 -11.92 12.47
CA ILE A 149 2.51 -10.98 13.43
C ILE A 149 3.83 -11.55 13.94
N ASN A 150 4.93 -11.07 13.36
CA ASN A 150 6.30 -11.38 13.77
C ASN A 150 7.11 -10.09 14.06
N GLY A 151 6.42 -9.04 14.55
CA GLY A 151 6.96 -7.71 14.83
C GLY A 151 8.20 -7.74 15.69
N LEU A 152 8.01 -8.16 16.93
CA LEU A 152 9.03 -8.23 17.96
C LEU A 152 10.18 -9.19 17.57
N SER A 153 9.86 -10.35 17.01
CA SER A 153 10.88 -11.30 16.58
C SER A 153 11.82 -10.70 15.52
N ALA A 154 11.28 -9.97 14.53
CA ALA A 154 12.12 -9.30 13.55
C ALA A 154 12.93 -8.16 14.15
N TRP A 155 12.38 -7.43 15.12
CA TRP A 155 13.11 -6.40 15.86
C TRP A 155 14.33 -7.01 16.58
N ILE A 156 14.12 -8.08 17.35
CA ILE A 156 15.19 -8.80 18.06
C ILE A 156 16.25 -9.29 17.07
N VAL A 157 15.84 -9.98 16.01
CA VAL A 157 16.77 -10.50 14.99
C VAL A 157 17.54 -9.37 14.30
N THR A 158 16.89 -8.26 13.99
CA THR A 158 17.54 -7.09 13.36
C THR A 158 18.62 -6.49 14.28
N HIS A 159 18.33 -6.31 15.57
CA HIS A 159 19.28 -5.74 16.52
C HIS A 159 20.42 -6.70 16.86
N LEU A 160 20.14 -7.99 16.99
CA LEU A 160 21.16 -9.01 17.17
C LEU A 160 22.07 -9.08 15.93
N LEU A 161 21.50 -9.07 14.73
CA LEU A 161 22.26 -9.06 13.48
C LEU A 161 23.15 -7.82 13.40
N TYR A 162 22.59 -6.63 13.68
CA TYR A 162 23.36 -5.38 13.72
C TYR A 162 24.51 -5.44 14.74
N GLY A 163 24.23 -5.89 15.97
CA GLY A 163 25.22 -6.00 17.04
C GLY A 163 26.34 -7.01 16.72
N VAL A 164 25.98 -8.18 16.19
CA VAL A 164 26.95 -9.21 15.80
C VAL A 164 27.81 -8.74 14.63
N LEU A 165 27.21 -8.16 13.58
CA LEU A 165 27.97 -7.64 12.44
C LEU A 165 28.90 -6.49 12.85
N SER A 166 28.47 -5.66 13.81
CA SER A 166 29.30 -4.59 14.36
C SER A 166 30.46 -5.14 15.20
N TRP A 167 30.19 -6.15 16.04
CA TRP A 167 31.22 -6.79 16.87
C TRP A 167 32.27 -7.53 16.04
N LEU A 168 31.87 -8.15 14.93
CA LEU A 168 32.77 -8.78 13.96
C LEU A 168 33.53 -7.79 13.08
N GLY A 169 33.26 -6.47 13.19
CA GLY A 169 33.89 -5.44 12.39
C GLY A 169 33.46 -5.43 10.91
N ILE A 170 32.41 -6.18 10.55
CA ILE A 170 31.87 -6.24 9.19
C ILE A 170 31.03 -4.98 8.91
N LEU A 171 30.27 -4.55 9.91
CA LEU A 171 29.44 -3.35 9.84
C LEU A 171 30.02 -2.28 10.76
N ASP A 172 30.16 -1.08 10.22
CA ASP A 172 30.60 0.08 10.98
C ASP A 172 29.42 0.68 11.77
N PRO A 173 29.44 0.70 13.12
CA PRO A 173 28.33 1.24 13.91
C PRO A 173 28.12 2.75 13.67
N GLY A 174 29.12 3.47 13.16
CA GLY A 174 28.97 4.88 12.76
C GLY A 174 28.58 5.08 11.29
N PHE A 175 28.20 4.01 10.57
CA PHE A 175 27.83 4.10 9.15
C PHE A 175 26.66 5.06 8.91
N ILE A 176 25.61 4.99 9.73
CA ILE A 176 24.39 5.79 9.58
C ILE A 176 24.70 7.29 9.65
N PRO A 177 25.28 7.83 10.75
CA PRO A 177 25.58 9.26 10.82
C PRO A 177 26.58 9.72 9.75
N ARG A 178 27.57 8.90 9.39
CA ARG A 178 28.54 9.23 8.32
C ARG A 178 27.92 9.33 6.93
N ASN A 179 26.86 8.56 6.66
CA ASN A 179 26.22 8.51 5.33
C ASN A 179 24.83 9.16 5.34
N TRP A 180 24.50 9.93 6.38
CA TRP A 180 23.17 10.49 6.62
C TRP A 180 22.61 11.26 5.43
N SER A 181 23.44 12.10 4.81
CA SER A 181 23.08 12.85 3.59
C SER A 181 22.58 11.92 2.48
N SER A 182 23.34 10.87 2.18
CA SER A 182 22.95 9.90 1.15
C SER A 182 21.74 9.06 1.56
N LEU A 183 21.58 8.73 2.84
CA LEU A 183 20.48 7.93 3.35
C LEU A 183 19.15 8.68 3.26
N ILE A 184 19.10 9.96 3.65
CA ILE A 184 17.90 10.80 3.51
C ILE A 184 17.46 10.87 2.05
N GLY A 185 18.39 11.15 1.14
CA GLY A 185 18.08 11.21 -0.29
C GLY A 185 17.56 9.87 -0.81
N ALA A 186 18.26 8.77 -0.48
CA ALA A 186 17.90 7.43 -0.95
C ALA A 186 16.56 6.94 -0.38
N MET A 187 16.24 7.24 0.89
CA MET A 187 14.95 6.87 1.49
C MET A 187 13.78 7.68 0.91
N ASN A 188 13.97 8.99 0.64
CA ASN A 188 12.96 9.77 -0.07
C ASN A 188 12.69 9.19 -1.46
N LEU A 189 13.76 8.87 -2.22
CA LEU A 189 13.63 8.23 -3.53
C LEU A 189 12.92 6.86 -3.42
N ALA A 190 13.29 6.03 -2.45
CA ALA A 190 12.63 4.75 -2.21
C ALA A 190 11.14 4.91 -1.91
N GLY A 191 10.74 5.93 -1.13
CA GLY A 191 9.33 6.24 -0.86
C GLY A 191 8.52 6.54 -2.11
N PHE A 192 9.09 7.33 -3.04
CA PHE A 192 8.48 7.59 -4.35
C PHE A 192 8.39 6.34 -5.22
N VAL A 193 9.47 5.54 -5.27
CA VAL A 193 9.52 4.31 -6.06
C VAL A 193 8.49 3.29 -5.54
N ILE A 194 8.42 3.06 -4.24
CA ILE A 194 7.44 2.12 -3.63
C ILE A 194 6.01 2.62 -3.87
N SER A 195 5.74 3.91 -3.73
CA SER A 195 4.44 4.51 -4.02
C SER A 195 4.05 4.35 -5.50
N ALA A 196 4.99 4.53 -6.42
CA ALA A 196 4.77 4.31 -7.85
C ALA A 196 4.47 2.84 -8.16
N LEU A 197 5.21 1.91 -7.55
CA LEU A 197 4.95 0.47 -7.69
C LEU A 197 3.57 0.10 -7.15
N ALA A 198 3.17 0.64 -6.00
CA ALA A 198 1.84 0.42 -5.44
C ALA A 198 0.73 1.00 -6.33
N LEU A 199 0.94 2.16 -6.95
CA LEU A 199 0.03 2.74 -7.92
C LEU A 199 -0.12 1.82 -9.15
N VAL A 200 0.99 1.45 -9.79
CA VAL A 200 0.97 0.58 -10.99
C VAL A 200 0.28 -0.74 -10.67
N LYS A 201 0.61 -1.35 -9.52
CA LYS A 201 -0.02 -2.57 -9.04
C LYS A 201 -1.54 -2.42 -8.93
N ALA A 202 -2.06 -1.30 -8.41
CA ALA A 202 -3.49 -1.09 -8.27
C ALA A 202 -4.25 -1.07 -9.62
N TYR A 203 -3.57 -0.70 -10.71
CA TYR A 203 -4.13 -0.75 -12.06
C TYR A 203 -3.99 -2.13 -12.71
N VAL A 204 -2.83 -2.77 -12.57
CA VAL A 204 -2.48 -4.00 -13.33
C VAL A 204 -2.93 -5.27 -12.61
N MET A 205 -2.72 -5.35 -11.30
CA MET A 205 -2.93 -6.54 -10.49
C MET A 205 -3.41 -6.16 -9.08
N PRO A 206 -4.64 -5.63 -8.96
CA PRO A 206 -5.20 -5.28 -7.67
C PRO A 206 -5.47 -6.52 -6.82
N THR A 207 -5.28 -6.39 -5.51
CA THR A 207 -5.50 -7.47 -4.53
C THR A 207 -6.99 -7.80 -4.43
N HIS A 208 -7.78 -6.76 -4.18
CA HIS A 208 -9.23 -6.80 -4.14
C HIS A 208 -9.77 -5.67 -5.03
N PRO A 209 -10.26 -5.98 -6.25
CA PRO A 209 -10.75 -4.95 -7.18
C PRO A 209 -11.83 -4.05 -6.61
N GLU A 210 -12.67 -4.60 -5.71
CA GLU A 210 -13.78 -3.93 -5.03
C GLU A 210 -13.33 -2.93 -3.94
N ASP A 211 -12.13 -3.12 -3.37
CA ASP A 211 -11.54 -2.21 -2.36
C ASP A 211 -10.67 -1.11 -2.99
N ARG A 212 -10.72 -0.95 -4.32
CA ARG A 212 -10.03 0.15 -5.01
C ARG A 212 -10.81 1.43 -4.96
N LYS A 213 -10.09 2.53 -4.81
CA LYS A 213 -10.69 3.86 -4.82
C LYS A 213 -9.93 4.84 -5.69
N PHE A 214 -10.62 5.32 -6.72
CA PHE A 214 -10.12 6.34 -7.64
C PHE A 214 -10.78 7.68 -7.33
N SER A 215 -10.00 8.76 -7.26
CA SER A 215 -10.52 10.12 -7.07
C SER A 215 -10.77 10.85 -8.40
N GLY A 216 -10.24 10.33 -9.50
CA GLY A 216 -10.22 11.00 -10.80
C GLY A 216 -9.06 12.01 -10.95
N SER A 217 -8.21 12.16 -9.93
CA SER A 217 -7.00 12.98 -9.99
C SER A 217 -5.77 12.12 -9.75
N PHE A 218 -4.95 11.97 -10.79
CA PHE A 218 -3.73 11.14 -10.75
C PHE A 218 -2.82 11.50 -9.58
N LEU A 219 -2.55 12.80 -9.38
CA LEU A 219 -1.66 13.27 -8.31
C LEU A 219 -2.19 12.93 -6.92
N TYR A 220 -3.50 13.05 -6.71
CA TYR A 220 -4.11 12.72 -5.43
C TYR A 220 -4.16 11.21 -5.20
N ASP A 221 -4.45 10.43 -6.24
CA ASP A 221 -4.44 8.96 -6.19
C ASP A 221 -3.02 8.42 -5.93
N PHE A 222 -1.99 9.09 -6.46
CA PHE A 222 -0.58 8.79 -6.13
C PHE A 222 -0.27 9.05 -4.65
N PHE A 223 -0.64 10.23 -4.13
CA PHE A 223 -0.36 10.58 -2.73
C PHE A 223 -1.09 9.67 -1.75
N MET A 224 -2.37 9.38 -2.03
CA MET A 224 -3.23 8.70 -1.09
C MET A 224 -3.28 7.18 -1.24
N GLY A 225 -2.86 6.64 -2.38
CA GLY A 225 -3.02 5.25 -2.76
C GLY A 225 -4.45 4.89 -3.20
N ILE A 226 -4.54 3.93 -4.12
CA ILE A 226 -5.80 3.42 -4.70
C ILE A 226 -6.32 2.20 -3.93
N GLU A 227 -5.46 1.23 -3.62
CA GLU A 227 -5.81 0.05 -2.83
C GLU A 227 -5.76 0.37 -1.32
N LEU A 228 -6.72 -0.12 -0.54
CA LEU A 228 -6.71 0.03 0.92
C LEU A 228 -5.56 -0.74 1.58
N ASN A 229 -5.36 -1.99 1.16
CA ASN A 229 -4.33 -2.92 1.66
C ASN A 229 -3.68 -3.65 0.48
N PRO A 230 -2.73 -3.01 -0.24
CA PRO A 230 -2.09 -3.63 -1.39
C PRO A 230 -1.17 -4.78 -0.95
N ARG A 231 -1.42 -6.00 -1.47
CA ARG A 231 -0.63 -7.20 -1.14
C ARG A 231 0.18 -7.72 -2.32
N LEU A 232 1.43 -8.11 -2.07
CA LEU A 232 2.26 -8.88 -3.00
C LEU A 232 2.11 -10.37 -2.68
N GLY A 233 1.32 -11.08 -3.48
CA GLY A 233 0.86 -12.42 -3.13
C GLY A 233 -0.10 -12.38 -1.93
N GLU A 234 -0.23 -13.49 -1.21
CA GLU A 234 -1.24 -13.61 -0.14
C GLU A 234 -0.79 -13.00 1.19
N ASN A 235 0.51 -13.09 1.50
CA ASN A 235 1.04 -12.85 2.85
C ASN A 235 1.82 -11.55 3.01
N PHE A 236 2.19 -10.86 1.92
CA PHE A 236 2.98 -9.63 1.98
C PHE A 236 2.10 -8.40 1.82
N ASP A 237 1.77 -7.75 2.93
CA ASP A 237 0.99 -6.51 2.94
C ASP A 237 1.93 -5.30 2.93
N LEU A 238 1.89 -4.51 1.85
CA LEU A 238 2.80 -3.36 1.66
C LEU A 238 2.60 -2.27 2.70
N LYS A 239 1.36 -2.08 3.18
CA LYS A 239 1.04 -1.06 4.17
C LYS A 239 1.58 -1.45 5.54
N LEU A 240 1.35 -2.70 5.95
CA LEU A 240 1.89 -3.22 7.21
C LEU A 240 3.42 -3.28 7.18
N PHE A 241 4.01 -3.70 6.05
CA PHE A 241 5.46 -3.77 5.86
C PHE A 241 6.12 -2.39 5.97
N SER A 242 5.62 -1.40 5.23
CA SER A 242 6.24 -0.07 5.17
C SER A 242 6.18 0.64 6.52
N ASN A 243 5.03 0.59 7.20
CA ASN A 243 4.85 1.22 8.51
C ASN A 243 5.62 0.46 9.60
N GLY A 244 5.41 -0.85 9.73
CA GLY A 244 5.91 -1.61 10.87
C GLY A 244 7.36 -2.08 10.75
N ARG A 245 7.88 -2.24 9.52
CA ARG A 245 9.22 -2.80 9.28
C ARG A 245 10.18 -1.76 8.75
N ALA A 246 9.97 -1.32 7.52
CA ALA A 246 10.93 -0.46 6.84
C ALA A 246 11.17 0.85 7.60
N GLY A 247 10.10 1.46 8.14
CA GLY A 247 10.16 2.69 8.94
C GLY A 247 10.51 2.47 10.41
N MET A 248 9.66 1.76 11.16
CA MET A 248 9.85 1.67 12.62
C MET A 248 11.14 0.95 13.04
N MET A 249 11.61 -0.05 12.28
CA MET A 249 12.85 -0.75 12.63
C MET A 249 14.10 0.09 12.33
N VAL A 250 14.04 1.01 11.36
CA VAL A 250 15.21 1.84 11.04
C VAL A 250 15.37 2.93 12.09
N TRP A 251 14.24 3.49 12.56
CA TRP A 251 14.26 4.48 13.64
C TRP A 251 15.00 3.96 14.88
N THR A 252 14.79 2.70 15.27
CA THR A 252 15.46 2.14 16.46
C THR A 252 16.96 1.91 16.30
N LEU A 253 17.49 1.94 15.07
CA LEU A 253 18.92 1.79 14.79
C LEU A 253 19.64 3.13 14.60
N MET A 254 18.90 4.21 14.37
CA MET A 254 19.43 5.57 14.20
C MET A 254 19.77 6.20 15.54
#